data_AF-A0A497FH61-F1
#
_entry.id   AF-A0A497FH61-F1
#
_cell.length_a   1.000
_cell.length_b   1.000
_cell.length_c   1.000
_cell.angle_alpha   90.00
_cell.angle_beta   90.00
_cell.angle_gamma   90.00
#
_symmetry.space_group_name_H-M   'P 1'
#
loop_
_entity.id
_entity.type
_entity.pdbx_description
1 polymer ?
#
loop_
_entity_poly.entity_id
_entity_poly.type
_entity_poly.pdbx_seq_one_letter_code
_entity_poly.pdbx_strand_id
1 'polypeptide(L)' 'IGLSIVQLLSIEKNILHIRDVDIVDGTPLLDIKPYVPQFDERDNARIGWLEKKIARLQISRDDGRFAGKDKEK' A
#
# COMPACT_ATOMS: atom_id res chain seq x y z
N ILE A 1 -11.98 2.76 -8.01
CA ILE A 1 -10.74 3.27 -7.36
C ILE A 1 -9.58 2.68 -8.14
N GLY A 2 -8.70 3.51 -8.68
CA GLY A 2 -7.48 3.05 -9.36
C GLY A 2 -6.39 2.67 -8.34
N LEU A 3 -5.51 1.74 -8.72
CA LEU A 3 -4.36 1.32 -7.91
C LEU A 3 -3.16 1.20 -8.84
N SER A 4 -2.09 1.92 -8.52
CA SER A 4 -0.84 1.90 -9.27
C SER A 4 0.31 1.61 -8.32
N ILE A 5 1.20 0.69 -8.71
CA ILE A 5 2.46 0.42 -7.99
C ILE A 5 3.55 1.26 -8.67
N VAL A 6 4.08 2.22 -7.92
CA VAL A 6 5.04 3.21 -8.43
C VAL A 6 6.38 3.11 -7.71
N GLN A 7 7.45 3.53 -8.37
CA GLN A 7 8.75 3.63 -7.72
C GLN A 7 8.92 5.01 -7.08
N LEU A 8 9.20 5.03 -5.79
CA LEU A 8 9.58 6.24 -5.06
C LEU A 8 11.04 6.61 -5.34
N LEU A 9 11.27 7.83 -5.81
CA LEU A 9 12.59 8.36 -6.15
C LEU A 9 13.16 9.21 -5.01
N SER A 10 12.36 10.15 -4.47
CA SER A 10 12.75 11.00 -3.35
C SER A 10 11.54 11.50 -2.58
N ILE A 11 11.81 12.00 -1.37
CA ILE A 11 10.82 12.61 -0.48
C ILE A 11 11.28 14.02 -0.14
N GLU A 12 10.44 15.01 -0.41
CA GLU A 12 10.68 16.42 -0.11
C GLU A 12 9.51 16.97 0.70
N LYS A 13 9.66 17.00 2.03
CA LYS A 13 8.57 17.34 2.97
C LYS A 13 7.35 16.45 2.73
N ASN A 14 6.30 17.01 2.12
CA ASN A 14 5.03 16.35 1.81
C ASN A 14 4.88 16.00 0.31
N ILE A 15 5.96 16.13 -0.48
CA ILE A 15 6.00 15.80 -1.90
C ILE A 15 6.77 14.50 -2.09
N LEU A 16 6.17 13.56 -2.81
CA LEU A 16 6.80 12.31 -3.23
C LEU A 16 7.09 12.40 -4.73
N HIS A 17 8.37 12.30 -5.09
CA HIS A 17 8.77 12.19 -6.49
C HIS A 17 8.74 10.72 -6.88
N ILE A 18 7.93 10.37 -7.88
CA ILE A 18 7.66 8.98 -8.27
C ILE A 18 7.87 8.78 -9.78
N ARG A 19 8.03 7.52 -10.19
CA ARG A 19 7.98 7.09 -11.60
C ARG A 19 7.14 5.83 -11.77
N ASP A 20 6.97 5.41 -13.02
CA ASP A 20 6.15 4.25 -13.42
C ASP A 20 4.65 4.47 -13.12
N VAL A 21 4.18 5.71 -13.29
CA VAL A 21 2.79 6.11 -13.04
C VAL A 21 1.96 6.15 -14.33
N ASP A 22 0.73 5.67 -14.25
CA ASP A 22 -0.27 5.59 -15.31
C ASP A 22 -1.53 6.41 -14.96
N ILE A 23 -1.32 7.61 -14.40
CA ILE A 23 -2.36 8.48 -13.84
C ILE A 23 -2.27 9.87 -14.50
N VAL A 24 -3.43 10.44 -14.83
CA VAL A 24 -3.52 11.79 -15.42
C VAL A 24 -3.24 12.86 -14.37
N ASP A 25 -2.60 13.95 -14.78
CA ASP A 25 -2.36 15.12 -13.92
C ASP A 25 -3.65 15.64 -13.25
N GLY A 26 -3.52 16.06 -11.99
CA GLY A 26 -4.65 16.53 -11.16
C GLY A 26 -5.58 15.43 -10.62
N THR A 27 -5.32 14.14 -10.88
CA THR A 27 -6.14 13.04 -10.32
C THR A 27 -6.04 13.02 -8.78
N PRO A 28 -7.17 13.04 -8.04
CA PRO A 28 -7.16 13.02 -6.58
C PRO A 28 -6.56 11.73 -6.00
N LEU A 29 -5.67 11.87 -5.02
CA LEU A 29 -5.07 10.78 -4.27
C LEU A 29 -5.91 10.43 -3.03
N LEU A 30 -6.23 9.14 -2.86
CA LEU A 30 -7.00 8.66 -1.71
C LEU A 30 -6.13 8.09 -0.58
N ASP A 31 -5.08 7.34 -0.92
CA ASP A 31 -4.27 6.62 0.05
C ASP A 31 -2.89 6.24 -0.50
N ILE A 32 -1.90 6.06 0.39
CA ILE A 32 -0.55 5.58 0.07
C ILE A 32 -0.21 4.42 0.99
N LYS A 33 0.29 3.33 0.42
CA LYS A 33 0.78 2.16 1.16
C LYS A 33 2.19 1.79 0.73
N PRO A 34 3.03 1.27 1.65
CA PRO A 34 4.32 0.69 1.27
C PRO A 34 4.09 -0.54 0.39
N TYR A 35 5.01 -0.78 -0.54
CA TYR A 35 5.02 -1.99 -1.35
C TYR A 35 5.23 -3.24 -0.47
N VAL A 36 4.60 -4.36 -0.85
CA VAL A 36 4.65 -5.63 -0.11
C VAL A 36 5.16 -6.75 -1.04
N PRO A 37 6.44 -7.14 -0.96
CA PRO A 37 7.07 -8.13 -1.84
C PRO A 37 6.43 -9.53 -1.79
N GLN A 38 5.68 -9.84 -0.73
CA GLN A 38 4.96 -11.10 -0.61
C GLN A 38 3.72 -11.18 -1.51
N PHE A 39 3.25 -10.04 -2.04
CA PHE A 39 2.06 -9.97 -2.87
C PHE A 39 2.35 -9.72 -4.35
N ASP A 40 3.58 -9.34 -4.68
CA ASP A 40 3.99 -9.00 -6.05
C ASP A 40 5.52 -9.13 -6.19
N GLU A 41 6.01 -9.36 -7.41
CA GLU A 41 7.42 -9.62 -7.69
C GLU A 41 8.13 -8.38 -8.23
N ARG A 42 8.91 -7.73 -7.36
CA ARG A 42 9.84 -6.64 -7.70
C ARG A 42 11.17 -6.90 -7.01
N ASP A 43 12.23 -6.99 -7.81
CA ASP A 43 13.57 -7.22 -7.29
C ASP A 43 14.03 -6.05 -6.41
N ASN A 44 14.65 -6.38 -5.27
CA ASN A 44 15.33 -5.44 -4.38
C ASN A 44 14.45 -4.28 -3.88
N ALA A 45 13.13 -4.49 -3.77
CA ALA A 45 12.22 -3.47 -3.28
C ALA A 45 12.48 -3.15 -1.80
N ARG A 46 12.69 -1.86 -1.49
CA ARG A 46 12.72 -1.35 -0.12
C ARG A 46 11.30 -1.10 0.37
N ILE A 47 10.97 -1.63 1.55
CA ILE A 47 9.61 -1.55 2.11
C ILE A 47 9.53 -0.63 3.34
N GLY A 48 10.66 -0.02 3.72
CA GLY A 48 10.73 1.09 4.68
C GLY A 48 10.21 0.70 6.06
N TRP A 49 9.24 1.44 6.59
CA TRP A 49 8.70 1.15 7.94
C TRP A 49 8.01 -0.22 8.04
N LEU A 50 7.64 -0.83 6.91
CA LEU A 50 7.03 -2.15 6.89
C LEU A 50 8.04 -3.26 7.25
N GLU A 51 9.35 -3.04 7.09
CA GLU A 51 10.41 -4.02 7.39
C GLU A 51 10.25 -4.60 8.80
N LYS A 52 9.94 -3.75 9.78
CA LYS A 52 9.78 -4.14 11.20
C LYS A 52 8.50 -4.92 11.49
N LYS A 53 7.54 -4.93 10.57
CA LYS A 53 6.21 -5.52 10.76
C LYS A 53 5.91 -6.65 9.79
N ILE A 54 6.74 -6.86 8.77
CA ILE A 54 6.48 -7.79 7.67
C ILE A 54 6.26 -9.23 8.16
N ALA A 55 6.94 -9.64 9.23
CA ALA A 55 6.79 -10.98 9.82
C ALA A 55 5.36 -11.28 10.30
N ARG A 56 4.56 -10.25 10.61
CA ARG A 56 3.18 -10.41 11.07
C ARG A 56 2.17 -10.58 9.94
N LEU A 57 2.56 -10.42 8.68
CA LEU A 57 1.62 -10.51 7.54
C LEU A 57 0.80 -11.80 7.54
N GLN A 58 1.44 -12.93 7.82
CA GLN A 58 0.78 -14.25 7.77
C GLN A 58 -0.24 -14.47 8.88
N ILE A 59 -0.13 -13.74 10.00
CA ILE A 59 -1.01 -13.89 11.17
C ILE A 59 -1.97 -12.71 11.33
N SER A 60 -1.74 -11.62 10.60
CA SER A 60 -2.58 -10.42 10.67
C SER A 60 -3.91 -10.70 10.00
N ARG A 61 -4.99 -10.40 10.71
CA ARG A 61 -6.36 -10.49 10.20
C ARG A 61 -7.13 -9.24 10.60
N ASP A 62 -8.17 -8.94 9.83
CA ASP A 62 -9.14 -7.92 10.21
C ASP A 62 -9.69 -8.21 11.61
N ASP A 63 -9.89 -7.16 12.40
CA ASP A 63 -10.45 -7.25 13.76
C ASP A 63 -11.99 -7.31 13.75
N GLY A 64 -12.60 -7.51 12.58
CA GLY A 64 -14.04 -7.65 12.40
C GLY A 64 -14.77 -6.32 12.26
N ARG A 65 -14.05 -5.18 12.17
CA ARG A 65 -14.65 -3.85 12.04
C ARG A 65 -15.45 -3.64 10.76
N PHE A 66 -15.23 -4.49 9.76
CA PHE A 66 -15.94 -4.45 8.48
C PHE A 66 -16.91 -5.62 8.31
N ALA A 67 -16.94 -6.57 9.24
CA ALA A 67 -17.97 -7.61 9.24
C ALA A 67 -19.30 -6.94 9.60
N GLY A 68 -20.27 -6.98 8.68
CA GLY A 68 -21.64 -6.59 8.98
C GLY A 68 -22.15 -7.43 10.16
N LYS A 69 -23.10 -6.88 10.93
CA LYS A 69 -23.88 -7.72 11.84
C LYS A 69 -24.70 -8.67 10.96
N ASP A 70 -24.14 -9.83 10.63
CA ASP A 70 -24.93 -10.91 10.07
C ASP A 70 -25.95 -11.28 11.13
N LYS A 71 -27.19 -10.86 10.84
CA LYS A 71 -28.36 -11.20 11.63
C LYS A 71 -28.42 -12.72 11.69
N GLU A 72 -28.46 -13.25 12.91
CA GLU A 72 -28.91 -14.61 13.21
C GLU A 72 -30.11 -14.92 12.30
N LYS A 73 -29.97 -15.96 11.47
CA LYS A 73 -31.07 -16.71 10.91
C LYS A 73 -31.09 -18.07 11.58
#